data_AF-A5CNE7-F1
#
_entry.id   AF-A5CNE7-F1
#
_cell.length_a   1.000
_cell.length_b   1.000
_cell.length_c   1.000
_cell.angle_alpha   90.00
_cell.angle_beta   90.00
_cell.angle_gamma   90.00
#
_symmetry.space_group_name_H-M   'P 1'
#
loop_
_entity.id
_entity.type
_entity.pdbx_description
1 polymer ?
#
loop_
_entity_poly.entity_id
_entity_poly.type
_entity_poly.pdbx_seq_one_letter_code
_entity_poly.pdbx_strand_id
1 'polypeptide(L)'
;MADGSPPALLLDGTYVVVEARAMSATWALFQEAGPRQLVVSGVVADRADLDRYRDALGIDVRCVLLTASPTVVEARLRSRDDDDRRAARDWHLARHADPAARLQASALDGAAIATDDRTPRQVARAALAWLDAGIG
;
A
#
# COMPACT_ATOMS: atom_id res chain seq x y z
N MET A 1 6.25 27.84 10.55
CA MET A 1 5.91 26.48 11.05
C MET A 1 4.93 25.89 10.08
N ALA A 2 5.31 24.87 9.31
CA ALA A 2 4.37 24.16 8.46
C ALA A 2 3.35 23.48 9.38
N ASP A 3 2.07 23.78 9.21
CA ASP A 3 1.04 23.08 9.96
C ASP A 3 1.11 21.59 9.58
N GLY A 4 0.94 20.70 10.55
CA GLY A 4 1.11 19.26 10.37
C GLY A 4 -0.02 18.59 9.55
N SER A 5 -0.71 19.31 8.68
CA SER A 5 -1.78 18.76 7.85
C SER A 5 -1.25 17.90 6.71
N PRO A 6 -1.96 16.82 6.34
CA PRO A 6 -1.65 16.06 5.15
C PRO A 6 -1.76 16.94 3.90
N PRO A 7 -1.05 16.64 2.80
CA PRO A 7 -1.27 17.32 1.53
C PRO A 7 -2.75 17.26 1.15
N ALA A 8 -3.30 18.38 0.68
CA ALA A 8 -4.74 18.64 0.50
C ALA A 8 -5.50 17.56 -0.31
N LEU A 9 -4.82 16.75 -1.12
CA LEU A 9 -5.39 15.65 -1.89
C LEU A 9 -5.95 14.49 -1.04
N LEU A 10 -5.64 14.42 0.26
CA LEU A 10 -6.04 13.31 1.14
C LEU A 10 -7.39 13.52 1.87
N LEU A 11 -8.00 14.71 1.81
CA LEU A 11 -9.00 15.12 2.82
C LEU A 11 -10.48 14.92 2.46
N ASP A 12 -10.87 14.85 1.19
CA ASP A 12 -12.30 15.03 0.84
C ASP A 12 -13.08 13.74 0.52
N GLY A 13 -12.49 12.55 0.65
CA GLY A 13 -13.16 11.25 0.41
C GLY A 13 -13.59 10.98 -1.05
N THR A 14 -13.70 12.02 -1.88
CA THR A 14 -13.91 11.98 -3.33
C THR A 14 -12.79 11.25 -4.05
N TYR A 15 -11.56 11.34 -3.53
CA TYR A 15 -10.40 10.60 -4.02
C TYR A 15 -10.67 9.09 -4.06
N VAL A 16 -11.27 8.55 -3.01
CA VAL A 16 -11.52 7.10 -2.85
C VAL A 16 -12.50 6.58 -3.89
N VAL A 17 -13.54 7.35 -4.21
CA VAL A 17 -14.54 6.99 -5.24
C VAL A 17 -13.93 7.03 -6.64
N VAL A 18 -13.13 8.06 -6.93
CA VAL A 18 -12.44 8.20 -8.22
C VAL A 18 -11.41 7.09 -8.40
N GLU A 19 -10.63 6.77 -7.37
CA GLU A 19 -9.65 5.68 -7.36
C GLU A 19 -10.31 4.34 -7.68
N ALA A 20 -11.38 3.99 -6.97
CA ALA A 20 -12.10 2.74 -7.19
C ALA A 20 -12.63 2.62 -8.62
N ARG A 21 -13.23 3.69 -9.16
CA ARG A 21 -13.72 3.71 -10.54
C ARG A 21 -12.60 3.57 -11.56
N ALA A 22 -11.48 4.25 -11.34
CA ALA A 22 -10.32 4.17 -12.23
C ALA A 22 -9.75 2.75 -12.25
N MET A 23 -9.57 2.14 -11.07
CA MET A 23 -9.09 0.77 -10.94
C MET A 23 -9.99 -0.24 -11.64
N SER A 24 -11.32 -0.13 -11.47
CA SER A 24 -12.30 -0.99 -12.13
C SER A 24 -12.16 -0.92 -13.66
N ALA A 25 -12.11 0.31 -14.21
CA ALA A 25 -11.96 0.51 -15.64
C ALA A 25 -10.62 0.01 -16.18
N THR A 26 -9.52 0.27 -15.47
CA THR A 26 -8.19 -0.24 -15.85
C THR A 26 -8.14 -1.76 -15.82
N TRP A 27 -8.73 -2.38 -14.79
CA TRP A 27 -8.76 -3.84 -14.67
C TRP A 27 -9.55 -4.49 -15.80
N ALA A 28 -10.72 -3.95 -16.15
CA ALA A 28 -11.52 -4.44 -17.26
C ALA A 28 -10.73 -4.48 -18.58
N LEU A 29 -9.96 -3.41 -18.88
CA LEU A 29 -9.13 -3.35 -20.08
C LEU A 29 -8.01 -4.41 -20.08
N PHE A 30 -7.38 -4.66 -18.94
CA PHE A 30 -6.31 -5.67 -18.88
C PHE A 30 -6.83 -7.11 -19.04
N GLN A 31 -8.06 -7.37 -18.63
CA GLN A 31 -8.71 -8.67 -18.79
C GLN A 31 -8.97 -9.01 -20.27
N GLU A 32 -9.19 -8.01 -21.13
CA GLU A 32 -9.30 -8.21 -22.58
C GLU A 32 -8.01 -8.77 -23.21
N ALA A 33 -6.85 -8.49 -22.60
CA ALA A 33 -5.55 -8.95 -23.06
C ALA A 33 -5.16 -10.36 -22.56
N GLY A 34 -6.10 -11.11 -22.00
CA GLY A 34 -5.92 -12.48 -21.50
C GLY A 34 -5.65 -12.58 -19.99
N PRO A 35 -5.26 -13.77 -19.47
CA PRO A 35 -5.03 -13.97 -18.04
C PRO A 35 -3.95 -13.05 -17.48
N ARG A 36 -4.29 -12.29 -16.44
CA ARG A 36 -3.36 -11.38 -15.73
C ARG A 36 -3.49 -11.53 -14.23
N GLN A 37 -2.41 -11.22 -13.53
CA GLN A 37 -2.40 -11.06 -12.08
C GLN A 37 -2.30 -9.57 -11.77
N LEU A 38 -3.32 -9.03 -11.10
CA LEU A 38 -3.34 -7.64 -10.68
C LEU A 38 -2.53 -7.46 -9.40
N VAL A 39 -1.66 -6.45 -9.38
CA VAL A 39 -0.92 -6.02 -8.18
C VAL A 39 -1.22 -4.55 -7.96
N VAL A 40 -1.78 -4.23 -6.79
CA VAL A 40 -2.12 -2.85 -6.40
C VAL A 40 -1.22 -2.45 -5.22
N SER A 41 -0.58 -1.30 -5.33
CA SER A 41 0.16 -0.68 -4.23
C SER A 41 -0.72 0.40 -3.60
N GLY A 42 -1.19 0.16 -2.38
CA GLY A 42 -2.04 1.08 -1.64
C GLY A 42 -1.96 0.84 -0.14
N VAL A 43 -2.68 1.67 0.62
CA VAL A 43 -2.84 1.50 2.08
C VAL A 43 -4.23 0.93 2.32
N VAL A 44 -4.28 -0.28 2.90
CA VAL A 44 -5.53 -0.93 3.31
C VAL A 44 -5.51 -0.96 4.84
N ALA A 45 -6.16 0.03 5.46
CA ALA A 45 -6.10 0.23 6.91
C ALA A 45 -7.04 -0.72 7.66
N ASP A 46 -8.17 -1.06 7.05
CA ASP A 46 -9.19 -1.91 7.67
C ASP A 46 -9.95 -2.77 6.63
N ARG A 47 -10.95 -3.50 7.12
CA ARG A 47 -11.75 -4.39 6.29
C ARG A 47 -12.63 -3.63 5.28
N ALA A 48 -13.08 -2.42 5.61
CA ALA A 48 -13.90 -1.62 4.70
C ALA A 48 -13.06 -1.12 3.52
N ASP A 49 -11.78 -0.84 3.71
CA ASP A 49 -10.85 -0.59 2.61
C ASP A 49 -10.72 -1.81 1.70
N LEU A 50 -10.53 -3.00 2.28
CA LEU A 50 -10.38 -4.24 1.52
C LEU A 50 -11.64 -4.57 0.71
N ASP A 51 -12.81 -4.47 1.33
CA ASP A 51 -14.09 -4.79 0.68
C ASP A 51 -14.36 -3.80 -0.47
N ARG A 52 -13.99 -2.53 -0.33
CA ARG A 52 -14.05 -1.55 -1.43
C ARG A 52 -13.20 -1.97 -2.63
N TYR A 53 -11.98 -2.47 -2.41
CA TYR A 53 -11.13 -2.95 -3.51
C TYR A 53 -11.74 -4.19 -4.17
N ARG A 54 -12.31 -5.12 -3.40
CA ARG A 54 -13.03 -6.28 -3.93
C ARG A 54 -14.22 -5.88 -4.79
N ASP A 55 -15.05 -4.96 -4.29
CA ASP A 55 -16.23 -4.46 -4.99
C ASP A 55 -15.86 -3.75 -6.30
N ALA A 56 -14.81 -2.92 -6.27
CA ALA A 56 -14.34 -2.19 -7.44
C ALA A 56 -13.78 -3.11 -8.53
N LEU A 57 -13.05 -4.16 -8.14
CA LEU A 57 -12.33 -5.04 -9.06
C LEU A 57 -13.12 -6.30 -9.46
N GLY A 58 -14.17 -6.65 -8.70
CA GLY A 58 -14.98 -7.86 -8.94
C GLY A 58 -14.21 -9.17 -8.77
N ILE A 59 -13.11 -9.16 -8.01
CA ILE A 59 -12.24 -10.32 -7.76
C ILE A 59 -11.90 -10.40 -6.27
N ASP A 60 -11.48 -11.58 -5.81
CA ASP A 60 -10.90 -11.67 -4.48
C ASP A 60 -9.55 -10.96 -4.42
N VAL A 61 -9.31 -10.27 -3.31
CA VAL A 61 -8.12 -9.45 -3.07
C VAL A 61 -7.43 -9.99 -1.82
N ARG A 62 -6.14 -10.32 -1.97
CA ARG A 62 -5.28 -10.80 -0.89
C ARG A 62 -4.27 -9.72 -0.52
N CYS A 63 -4.16 -9.41 0.77
CA CYS A 63 -3.27 -8.36 1.26
C CYS A 63 -1.87 -8.92 1.56
N VAL A 64 -0.85 -8.16 1.16
CA VAL A 64 0.54 -8.37 1.58
C VAL A 64 1.01 -7.10 2.27
N LEU A 65 1.22 -7.20 3.58
CA LEU A 65 1.75 -6.12 4.39
C LEU A 65 3.27 -6.09 4.26
N LEU A 66 3.81 -5.01 3.72
CA LEU A 66 5.25 -4.77 3.68
C LEU A 66 5.68 -4.02 4.94
N THR A 67 6.58 -4.62 5.71
CA THR A 67 7.10 -4.01 6.94
C THR A 67 8.57 -3.62 6.78
N ALA A 68 9.01 -2.64 7.57
CA ALA A 68 10.40 -2.25 7.71
C ALA A 68 10.62 -1.67 9.11
N SER A 69 11.82 -1.83 9.66
CA SER A 69 12.19 -1.17 10.90
C SER A 69 12.12 0.36 10.76
N PRO A 70 11.84 1.09 11.87
CA PRO A 70 11.80 2.55 11.84
C PRO A 70 13.06 3.18 11.25
N THR A 71 14.24 2.62 11.55
CA THR A 71 15.54 3.09 11.02
C THR A 71 15.62 2.96 9.50
N VAL A 72 15.13 1.85 8.93
CA VAL A 72 15.09 1.66 7.48
C VAL A 72 14.06 2.57 6.82
N VAL A 73 12.89 2.76 7.45
CA VAL A 73 11.85 3.69 6.96
C VAL A 73 12.40 5.12 6.92
N GLU A 74 13.04 5.57 7.99
CA GLU A 74 13.66 6.89 8.08
C GLU A 74 14.76 7.07 7.03
N ALA A 75 15.65 6.08 6.86
CA ALA A 75 16.69 6.13 5.83
C ALA A 75 16.10 6.25 4.41
N ARG A 76 15.04 5.49 4.11
CA ARG A 76 14.33 5.54 2.82
C ARG A 76 13.59 6.87 2.59
N LEU A 77 13.04 7.47 3.65
CA LEU A 77 12.39 8.78 3.57
C LEU A 77 13.41 9.89 3.31
N ARG A 78 14.57 9.82 3.99
CA ARG A 78 15.69 10.77 3.79
C ARG A 78 16.36 10.63 2.43
N SER A 79 16.48 9.42 1.89
CA SER A 79 17.10 9.21 0.57
C SER A 79 16.27 9.76 -0.59
N ARG A 80 15.00 10.11 -0.37
CA ARG A 80 14.12 10.74 -1.37
C ARG A 80 14.33 12.27 -1.44
N ASP A 81 15.52 12.75 -1.04
CA ASP A 81 15.86 14.16 -0.91
C ASP A 81 15.53 14.93 -2.19
N ASP A 82 14.43 15.65 -2.09
CA ASP A 82 13.92 16.60 -3.05
C ASP A 82 13.55 17.82 -2.21
N ASP A 83 14.23 18.93 -2.48
CA ASP A 83 14.19 20.15 -1.70
C ASP A 83 12.76 20.70 -1.55
N ASP A 84 11.93 20.45 -2.57
CA ASP A 84 10.52 20.82 -2.65
C ASP A 84 9.62 19.92 -1.78
N ARG A 85 10.13 18.76 -1.34
CA ARG A 85 9.38 17.76 -0.56
C ARG A 85 9.78 17.70 0.92
N ARG A 86 10.64 18.61 1.38
CA ARG A 86 11.10 18.66 2.79
C ARG A 86 9.97 18.67 3.80
N ALA A 87 8.95 19.52 3.61
CA ALA A 87 7.81 19.58 4.53
C ALA A 87 7.02 18.26 4.57
N ALA A 88 6.81 17.62 3.42
CA ALA A 88 6.16 16.31 3.34
C ALA A 88 7.01 15.19 3.97
N ARG A 89 8.33 15.23 3.78
CA ARG A 89 9.27 14.30 4.42
C ARG A 89 9.22 14.42 5.94
N ASP A 90 9.30 15.64 6.47
CA ASP A 90 9.30 15.88 7.92
C ASP A 90 7.96 15.48 8.54
N TRP A 91 6.85 15.70 7.83
CA TRP A 91 5.53 15.18 8.21
C TRP A 91 5.51 13.64 8.28
N HIS A 92 6.04 12.96 7.25
CA HIS A 92 6.13 11.50 7.24
C HIS A 92 7.03 10.97 8.36
N LEU A 93 8.19 11.59 8.59
CA LEU A 93 9.11 11.20 9.65
C LEU A 93 8.46 11.30 11.03
N ALA A 94 7.69 12.37 11.29
CA ALA A 94 7.00 12.56 12.57
C ALA A 94 5.85 11.55 12.82
N ARG A 95 5.34 10.90 11.77
CA ARG A 95 4.08 10.11 11.85
C ARG A 95 4.19 8.66 11.42
N HIS A 96 5.25 8.22 10.76
CA HIS A 96 5.32 6.90 10.12
C HIS A 96 5.07 5.70 11.06
N ALA A 97 5.40 5.83 12.35
CA ALA A 97 5.25 4.75 13.31
C ALA A 97 3.78 4.37 13.61
N ASP A 98 2.88 5.36 13.64
CA ASP A 98 1.48 5.15 14.04
C ASP A 98 0.66 4.40 12.96
N PRO A 99 0.69 4.78 11.67
CA PRO A 99 0.08 3.99 10.60
C PRO A 99 0.66 2.58 10.47
N ALA A 100 1.96 2.40 10.67
CA ALA A 100 2.60 1.09 10.61
C ALA A 100 2.08 0.15 11.72
N ALA A 101 1.94 0.65 12.95
CA ALA A 101 1.37 -0.11 14.05
C ALA A 101 -0.11 -0.48 13.80
N ARG A 102 -0.89 0.46 13.27
CA ARG A 102 -2.31 0.23 12.93
C ARG A 102 -2.50 -0.81 11.83
N LEU A 103 -1.68 -0.75 10.77
CA LEU A 103 -1.70 -1.72 9.67
C LEU A 103 -1.29 -3.12 10.13
N GLN A 104 -0.33 -3.21 11.06
CA GLN A 104 0.06 -4.50 11.61
C GLN A 104 -1.01 -5.09 12.54
N ALA A 105 -1.79 -4.25 13.21
CA ALA A 105 -2.87 -4.66 14.09
C ALA A 105 -4.21 -4.95 13.37
N SER A 106 -4.37 -4.55 12.10
CA SER A 106 -5.64 -4.67 11.37
C SER A 106 -6.06 -6.11 11.07
N ALA A 107 -5.15 -7.07 11.28
CA ALA A 107 -5.39 -8.52 11.15
C ALA A 107 -6.11 -8.90 9.85
N LEU A 108 -5.89 -8.14 8.78
CA LEU A 108 -6.38 -8.49 7.45
C LEU A 108 -5.66 -9.78 7.02
N ASP A 109 -6.44 -10.82 6.74
CA ASP A 109 -5.93 -12.13 6.32
C ASP A 109 -4.89 -11.97 5.18
N GLY A 110 -3.61 -12.10 5.52
CA GLY A 110 -2.51 -11.63 4.68
C GLY A 110 -1.13 -11.98 5.20
N ALA A 111 -0.12 -11.90 4.33
CA ALA A 111 1.28 -12.08 4.74
C ALA A 111 1.92 -10.76 5.17
N ALA A 112 2.67 -10.78 6.27
CA ALA A 112 3.60 -9.72 6.62
C ALA A 112 5.01 -10.07 6.14
N ILE A 113 5.60 -9.21 5.31
CA ILE A 113 6.92 -9.40 4.72
C ILE A 113 7.83 -8.25 5.14
N ALA A 114 8.82 -8.56 5.98
CA ALA A 114 9.89 -7.63 6.33
C ALA A 114 10.79 -7.34 5.12
N THR A 115 11.10 -6.06 4.91
CA THR A 115 11.80 -5.57 3.71
C THR A 115 13.18 -4.98 4.00
N ASP A 116 13.63 -4.98 5.26
CA ASP A 116 14.85 -4.33 5.73
C ASP A 116 16.08 -4.70 4.89
N ASP A 117 16.34 -6.00 4.77
CA ASP A 117 17.52 -6.54 4.07
C ASP A 117 17.15 -7.26 2.77
N ARG A 118 15.98 -6.94 2.21
CA ARG A 118 15.48 -7.60 1.00
C ARG A 118 15.47 -6.65 -0.19
N THR A 119 16.00 -7.14 -1.30
CA THR A 119 15.79 -6.53 -2.61
C THR A 119 14.31 -6.63 -3.02
N PRO A 120 13.81 -5.73 -3.89
CA PRO A 120 12.44 -5.82 -4.42
C PRO A 120 12.13 -7.19 -5.04
N ARG A 121 13.10 -7.81 -5.71
CA ARG A 121 12.97 -9.17 -6.28
C ARG A 121 12.74 -10.24 -5.21
N GLN A 122 13.45 -10.17 -4.09
CA GLN A 122 13.26 -11.10 -2.97
C GLN A 122 11.90 -10.90 -2.30
N VAL A 123 11.44 -9.66 -2.15
CA VAL A 123 10.10 -9.36 -1.64
C VAL A 123 9.03 -9.94 -2.57
N ALA A 124 9.13 -9.69 -3.88
CA ALA A 124 8.18 -10.23 -4.86
C ALA A 124 8.10 -11.75 -4.85
N ARG A 125 9.25 -12.44 -4.75
CA ARG A 125 9.29 -13.90 -4.62
C ARG A 125 8.63 -14.41 -3.34
N ALA A 126 8.86 -13.74 -2.21
CA ALA A 126 8.23 -14.12 -0.95
C ALA A 126 6.71 -13.92 -0.99
N ALA A 127 6.24 -12.83 -1.61
CA ALA A 127 4.81 -12.58 -1.81
C ALA A 127 4.18 -13.66 -2.71
N LEU A 128 4.81 -13.99 -3.83
CA LEU A 128 4.33 -15.03 -4.74
C LEU A 128 4.26 -16.40 -4.06
N ALA A 129 5.31 -16.80 -3.33
CA ALA A 129 5.34 -18.07 -2.60
C ALA A 129 4.20 -18.20 -1.57
N TRP A 130 3.88 -17.11 -0.86
CA TRP A 130 2.74 -17.10 0.07
C TRP A 130 1.40 -17.22 -0.68
N LEU A 131 1.25 -16.50 -1.79
CA LEU A 131 0.05 -16.56 -2.61
C LEU A 131 -0.19 -17.98 -3.15
N ASP A 132 0.86 -18.69 -3.54
CA ASP A 132 0.75 -20.08 -4.03
C ASP A 132 0.42 -21.07 -2.90
N ALA A 133 1.02 -20.87 -1.71
CA ALA A 133 0.77 -21.72 -0.54
C ALA A 133 -0.67 -21.64 0.00
N GLY A 134 -1.36 -20.53 -0.25
CA GLY A 134 -2.76 -20.33 0.13
C GLY A 134 -3.79 -20.89 -0.86
N ILE A 135 -3.36 -21.52 -1.97
CA ILE A 135 -4.25 -22.16 -2.97
C ILE A 135 -4.25 -23.69 -2.81
N GLY A 136 -3.86 -24.18 -1.63
CA GLY A 136 -3.85 -25.61 -1.27
C GLY A 136 -5.02 -26.01 -0.38
#